data_AF-P24661-F1
#
_entry.id   AF-P24661-F1
#
_cell.length_a   1.000
_cell.length_b   1.000
_cell.length_c   1.000
_cell.angle_alpha   90.00
_cell.angle_beta   90.00
_cell.angle_gamma   90.00
#
_symmetry.space_group_name_H-M   'P 1'
#
loop_
_entity.id
_entity.type
_entity.pdbx_description
1 polymer ?
#
loop_
_entity_poly.entity_id
_entity_poly.type
_entity_poly.pdbx_seq_one_letter_code
_entity_poly.pdbx_strand_id
1 'polypeptide(L)' 'GDDVKSACCDTCLCTKSEPPTCRCVDVGERCHSACNSCVCRYSNPPKCQCFDTHKFCYKSCHN' A
#
# COMPACT_ATOMS: atom_id res chain seq x y z
N GLY A 1 8.69 -8.22 16.83
CA GLY A 1 9.15 -7.09 16.01
C GLY A 1 7.95 -6.33 15.54
N ASP A 2 7.89 -5.08 15.91
CA ASP A 2 6.80 -4.11 15.81
C ASP A 2 6.46 -3.69 14.37
N ASP A 3 6.13 -4.62 13.48
CA ASP A 3 5.84 -4.31 12.07
C ASP A 3 4.40 -3.87 11.79
N VAL A 4 3.49 -3.96 12.78
CA VAL A 4 2.07 -3.57 12.60
C VAL A 4 1.89 -2.05 12.42
N LYS A 5 2.87 -1.22 12.81
CA LYS A 5 2.84 0.22 12.54
C LYS A 5 3.58 0.64 11.26
N SER A 6 4.30 -0.26 10.58
CA SER A 6 5.29 0.12 9.55
C SER A 6 4.73 0.10 8.12
N ALA A 7 3.95 -0.93 7.77
CA ALA A 7 3.26 -1.02 6.49
C ALA A 7 2.18 -2.10 6.54
N CYS A 8 0.94 -1.70 6.27
CA CYS A 8 -0.20 -2.61 6.12
C CYS A 8 -0.92 -2.29 4.81
N CYS A 9 -1.64 -3.28 4.28
CA CYS A 9 -2.43 -3.17 3.06
C CYS A 9 -3.63 -4.13 3.11
N ASP A 10 -4.85 -3.61 3.09
CA ASP A 10 -6.09 -4.36 3.00
C ASP A 10 -6.34 -4.90 1.59
N THR A 11 -6.07 -4.08 0.57
CA THR A 11 -6.29 -4.45 -0.84
C THR A 11 -4.97 -4.49 -1.61
N CYS A 12 -4.44 -5.69 -1.80
CA CYS A 12 -3.23 -5.92 -2.58
C CYS A 12 -3.56 -6.64 -3.91
N LEU A 13 -3.08 -6.09 -5.02
CA LEU A 13 -3.26 -6.66 -6.36
C LEU A 13 -1.92 -7.11 -6.92
N CYS A 14 -1.85 -8.35 -7.42
CA CYS A 14 -0.64 -8.93 -8.02
C CYS A 14 -0.87 -9.36 -9.48
N THR A 15 0.16 -9.21 -10.31
CA THR A 15 0.21 -9.83 -11.64
C THR A 15 0.37 -11.35 -11.53
N LYS A 16 -0.15 -12.08 -12.51
CA LYS A 16 0.01 -13.54 -12.64
C LYS A 16 1.30 -13.89 -13.38
N SER A 17 2.44 -13.37 -12.92
CA SER A 17 3.78 -13.58 -13.49
C SER A 17 4.72 -14.22 -12.47
N GLU A 18 5.85 -14.75 -12.93
CA GLU A 18 6.90 -15.32 -12.08
C GLU A 18 8.21 -14.52 -12.25
N PRO A 19 8.60 -13.65 -11.30
CA PRO A 19 7.91 -13.34 -10.03
C PRO A 19 6.67 -12.46 -10.21
N PRO A 20 5.75 -12.44 -9.22
CA PRO A 20 4.61 -11.55 -9.24
C PRO A 20 5.04 -10.11 -8.98
N THR A 21 4.34 -9.17 -9.60
CA THR A 21 4.42 -7.74 -9.29
C THR A 21 3.14 -7.37 -8.55
N CYS A 22 3.26 -7.08 -7.27
CA CYS A 22 2.19 -6.74 -6.35
C CYS A 22 2.21 -5.26 -6.00
N ARG A 23 1.03 -4.65 -5.87
CA ARG A 23 0.84 -3.26 -5.43
C ARG A 23 -0.32 -3.15 -4.46
N CYS A 24 -0.15 -2.34 -3.42
CA CYS A 24 -1.25 -1.94 -2.56
C CYS A 24 -2.11 -0.89 -3.26
N VAL A 25 -3.42 -1.12 -3.33
CA VAL A 25 -4.36 -0.17 -3.98
C VAL A 25 -5.26 0.53 -2.98
N ASP A 26 -4.97 0.41 -1.68
CA ASP A 26 -5.70 1.15 -0.66
C ASP A 26 -5.59 2.65 -0.88
N VAL A 27 -6.68 3.35 -0.54
CA VAL A 27 -6.76 4.80 -0.57
C VAL A 27 -7.06 5.27 0.84
N GLY A 28 -6.17 6.08 1.39
CA GLY A 28 -6.32 6.68 2.72
C GLY A 28 -5.94 8.16 2.73
N GLU A 29 -6.04 8.81 3.88
CA GLU A 29 -5.62 10.21 4.03
C GLU A 29 -4.10 10.39 3.92
N ARG A 30 -3.35 9.31 4.17
CA ARG A 30 -1.88 9.24 4.12
C ARG A 30 -1.44 7.86 3.64
N CYS A 31 -0.25 7.78 3.07
CA CYS A 31 0.41 6.49 2.80
C CYS A 31 1.09 5.93 4.05
N HIS A 32 1.33 4.62 4.07
CA HIS A 32 2.11 3.97 5.14
C HIS A 32 3.58 4.40 5.11
N SER A 33 4.28 4.30 6.25
CA SER A 33 5.67 4.80 6.38
C SER A 33 6.67 4.15 5.44
N ALA A 34 6.46 2.89 5.05
CA ALA A 34 7.34 2.21 4.09
C ALA A 34 7.07 2.58 2.61
N CYS A 35 6.06 3.42 2.32
CA CYS A 35 5.74 3.79 0.95
C CYS A 35 6.72 4.86 0.44
N ASN A 36 7.49 4.53 -0.60
CA ASN A 36 8.42 5.45 -1.26
C ASN A 36 7.70 6.37 -2.26
N SER A 37 6.70 5.84 -2.97
CA SER A 37 5.97 6.53 -4.04
C SER A 37 4.53 6.84 -3.61
N CYS A 38 4.35 7.80 -2.72
CA CYS A 38 3.02 8.22 -2.27
C CYS A 38 2.45 9.32 -3.17
N VAL A 39 1.27 9.09 -3.76
CA VAL A 39 0.58 10.08 -4.59
C VAL A 39 -0.76 10.43 -3.96
N CYS A 40 -0.98 11.72 -3.73
CA CYS A 40 -2.21 12.24 -3.13
C CYS A 40 -2.98 13.11 -4.11
N ARG A 41 -4.28 12.85 -4.26
CA ARG A 41 -5.20 13.75 -4.94
C ARG A 41 -5.55 14.92 -4.04
N TYR A 42 -5.54 16.13 -4.60
CA TYR A 42 -6.00 17.33 -3.92
C TYR A 42 -7.52 17.27 -3.71
N SER A 43 -7.94 16.82 -2.53
CA SER A 43 -9.31 16.76 -2.06
C SER A 43 -9.36 16.98 -0.54
N ASN A 44 -10.54 17.21 0.02
CA ASN A 44 -10.74 17.28 1.47
C ASN A 44 -11.74 16.19 1.90
N PRO A 45 -11.31 15.09 2.57
CA PRO A 45 -9.93 14.79 2.95
C PRO A 45 -9.05 14.41 1.75
N PRO A 46 -7.71 14.49 1.87
CA PRO A 46 -6.79 14.01 0.85
C PRO A 46 -7.01 12.53 0.55
N LYS A 47 -6.86 12.14 -0.71
CA LYS A 47 -6.93 10.73 -1.12
C LYS A 47 -5.56 10.31 -1.64
N CYS A 48 -4.80 9.65 -0.78
CA CYS A 48 -3.45 9.18 -1.03
C CYS A 48 -3.42 7.68 -1.32
N GLN A 49 -2.59 7.28 -2.28
CA GLN A 49 -2.36 5.89 -2.65
C GLN A 49 -0.87 5.64 -2.82
N CYS A 50 -0.41 4.47 -2.39
CA CYS A 50 0.97 4.05 -2.59
C CYS A 50 1.13 3.40 -3.97
N PHE A 51 2.16 3.82 -4.71
CA PHE A 51 2.46 3.31 -6.05
C PHE A 51 3.66 2.35 -6.09
N ASP A 52 4.24 2.05 -4.93
CA ASP A 52 5.31 1.06 -4.83
C ASP A 52 4.86 -0.31 -5.30
N THR A 53 5.81 -1.06 -5.87
CA THR A 53 5.59 -2.44 -6.30
C THR A 53 6.56 -3.37 -5.58
N HIS A 54 6.05 -4.52 -5.17
CA HIS A 54 6.78 -5.54 -4.43
C HIS A 54 6.49 -6.92 -5.00
N LYS A 55 7.24 -7.94 -4.56
CA LYS A 55 6.95 -9.34 -4.88
C LYS A 55 5.98 -10.01 -3.88
N PHE A 56 5.45 -9.22 -2.94
CA PHE A 56 4.62 -9.68 -1.84
C PHE A 56 3.54 -8.63 -1.51
N CYS A 57 2.58 -9.04 -0.68
CA CYS A 57 1.57 -8.16 -0.10
C CYS A 57 1.85 -7.94 1.38
N TYR A 58 1.67 -6.72 1.86
CA TYR A 58 1.65 -6.43 3.29
C TYR A 58 0.44 -7.11 3.96
N LYS A 59 0.49 -7.29 5.28
CA LYS A 59 -0.66 -7.77 6.05
C LYS A 59 -1.79 -6.73 6.03
N SER A 60 -3.03 -7.18 6.15
CA SER A 60 -4.19 -6.29 6.30
C SER A 60 -4.04 -5.38 7.52
N CYS A 61 -4.53 -4.14 7.38
CA CYS A 61 -4.55 -3.14 8.42
C CYS A 61 -5.63 -3.42 9.49
N HIS A 62 -6.68 -4.15 9.12
CA HIS A 62 -7.88 -4.36 9.94
C HIS A 62 -8.06 -5.81 10.43
N ASN A 63 -6.98 -6.57 10.61
CA ASN A 63 -7.05 -7.97 11.05
C ASN A 63 -6.76 -8.19 12.54
#